data_AF-A0A8T4Q7G0-F1
#
_entry.id   AF-A0A8T4Q7G0-F1
#
_cell.length_a   1.000
_cell.length_b   1.000
_cell.length_c   1.000
_cell.angle_alpha   90.00
_cell.angle_beta   90.00
_cell.angle_gamma   90.00
#
_symmetry.space_group_name_H-M   'P 1'
#
loop_
_entity.id
_entity.type
_entity.pdbx_description
1 polymer ?
#
loop_
_entity_poly.entity_id
_entity_poly.type
_entity_poly.pdbx_seq_one_letter_code
_entity_poly.pdbx_strand_id
1 'polypeptide(L)'
;MAKDSNSQLCAILSYLLIGIIWYFADEKMKKDSYAKYHVKQAVVLLIFSIIWGVALSIFSMALILLWPLWMLLNYVPLILVIIGILNAVNSKEKELPVIGGYASKLTF
;
A
#
# COMPACT_ATOMS: atom_id res chain seq x y z
N MET A 1 8.73 -22.03 8.72
CA MET A 1 7.30 -22.40 8.75
C MET A 1 6.69 -21.85 7.48
N ALA A 2 6.16 -22.69 6.58
CA ALA A 2 5.50 -22.19 5.37
C ALA A 2 4.29 -21.34 5.78
N LYS A 3 4.22 -20.10 5.30
CA LYS A 3 3.08 -19.21 5.56
C LYS A 3 1.85 -19.78 4.85
N ASP A 4 0.67 -19.65 5.47
CA ASP A 4 -0.57 -20.08 4.85
C ASP A 4 -0.72 -19.40 3.48
N SER A 5 -1.02 -20.19 2.45
CA SER A 5 -1.08 -19.70 1.07
C SER A 5 -2.15 -18.62 0.88
N ASN A 6 -3.25 -18.67 1.63
CA ASN A 6 -4.31 -17.67 1.54
C ASN A 6 -3.88 -16.37 2.23
N SER A 7 -3.20 -16.44 3.37
CA SER A 7 -2.63 -15.26 4.02
C SER A 7 -1.63 -14.52 3.12
N GLN A 8 -0.79 -15.27 2.39
CA GLN A 8 0.13 -14.68 1.41
C GLN A 8 -0.58 -14.08 0.20
N LEU A 9 -1.59 -14.77 -0.34
CA LEU A 9 -2.42 -14.23 -1.42
C LEU A 9 -3.15 -12.96 -0.98
N CYS A 10 -3.73 -12.95 0.23
CA CYS A 10 -4.41 -11.79 0.80
C CYS A 10 -3.46 -10.59 0.94
N ALA A 11 -2.24 -10.84 1.44
CA ALA A 11 -1.19 -9.83 1.56
C ALA A 11 -0.73 -9.25 0.22
N ILE A 12 -0.61 -10.06 -0.83
CA ILE A 12 -0.27 -9.58 -2.18
C ILE A 12 -1.41 -8.74 -2.75
N LEU A 13 -2.64 -9.26 -2.65
CA LEU A 13 -3.83 -8.62 -3.22
C LEU A 13 -4.25 -7.35 -2.47
N SER A 14 -3.80 -7.13 -1.23
CA SER A 14 -4.14 -5.92 -0.48
C SER A 14 -3.62 -4.66 -1.18
N TYR A 15 -2.45 -4.75 -1.82
CA TYR A 15 -1.87 -3.67 -2.63
C TYR A 15 -2.65 -3.39 -3.93
N LEU A 16 -3.61 -4.25 -4.30
CA LEU A 16 -4.53 -4.09 -5.43
C LEU A 16 -5.98 -3.85 -4.96
N LEU A 17 -6.18 -3.42 -3.71
CA LEU A 17 -7.47 -3.19 -3.04
C LEU A 17 -8.29 -4.45 -2.75
N ILE A 18 -8.25 -5.45 -3.63
CA ILE A 18 -9.03 -6.69 -3.52
C ILE A 18 -8.72 -7.41 -2.20
N GLY A 19 -7.45 -7.48 -1.81
CA GLY A 19 -7.05 -8.12 -0.55
C GLY A 19 -7.47 -7.34 0.70
N ILE A 20 -7.70 -6.02 0.60
CA ILE A 20 -8.26 -5.23 1.71
C ILE A 20 -9.72 -5.65 1.93
N ILE A 21 -10.50 -5.75 0.85
CA ILE A 21 -11.90 -6.18 0.92
C ILE A 21 -11.98 -7.62 1.46
N TRP A 22 -11.16 -8.52 0.92
CA TRP A 22 -11.10 -9.91 1.38
C TRP A 22 -10.73 -10.00 2.86
N TYR A 23 -9.72 -9.25 3.31
CA TYR A 23 -9.34 -9.23 4.73
C TYR A 23 -10.50 -8.88 5.63
N PHE A 24 -11.30 -7.85 5.32
CA PHE A 24 -12.45 -7.49 6.15
C PHE A 24 -13.63 -8.46 6.04
N ALA A 25 -13.74 -9.20 4.93
CA ALA A 25 -14.80 -10.18 4.70
C ALA A 25 -14.51 -11.57 5.29
N ASP A 26 -13.26 -11.88 5.64
CA ASP A 26 -12.84 -13.20 6.11
C ASP A 26 -12.25 -13.13 7.54
N GLU A 27 -12.97 -13.72 8.51
CA GLU A 27 -12.54 -13.79 9.91
C GLU A 27 -11.21 -14.52 10.13
N LYS A 28 -10.83 -15.45 9.24
CA LYS A 28 -9.51 -16.10 9.31
C LYS A 28 -8.42 -15.10 8.94
N MET A 29 -8.61 -14.31 7.89
CA MET A 29 -7.65 -13.30 7.46
C MET A 29 -7.48 -12.20 8.52
N LYS A 30 -8.55 -11.80 9.21
CA LYS A 30 -8.50 -10.83 10.32
C LYS A 30 -7.63 -11.27 11.51
N LYS A 31 -7.56 -12.59 11.74
CA LYS A 31 -6.76 -13.18 12.81
C LYS A 31 -5.32 -13.46 12.39
N ASP A 32 -5.04 -13.47 11.09
CA ASP A 32 -3.70 -13.66 10.56
C ASP A 32 -2.88 -12.36 10.68
N SER A 33 -1.79 -12.42 11.45
CA SER A 33 -0.93 -11.25 11.71
C SER A 33 -0.24 -10.74 10.45
N TYR A 34 0.03 -11.62 9.48
CA TYR A 34 0.73 -11.27 8.25
C TYR A 34 -0.17 -10.61 7.22
N ALA A 35 -1.36 -11.16 6.99
CA ALA A 35 -2.39 -10.52 6.19
C ALA A 35 -2.73 -9.15 6.78
N LYS A 36 -2.93 -9.07 8.11
CA LYS A 36 -3.16 -7.80 8.82
C LYS A 36 -2.04 -6.79 8.59
N TYR A 37 -0.76 -7.21 8.65
CA TYR A 37 0.38 -6.34 8.42
C TYR A 37 0.33 -5.69 7.02
N HIS A 38 0.21 -6.49 5.97
CA HIS A 38 0.20 -5.99 4.60
C HIS A 38 -1.08 -5.23 4.24
N VAL A 39 -2.22 -5.55 4.87
CA VAL A 39 -3.45 -4.77 4.73
C VAL A 39 -3.30 -3.38 5.35
N LYS A 40 -2.70 -3.26 6.56
CA LYS A 40 -2.42 -1.95 7.15
C LYS A 40 -1.48 -1.11 6.29
N GLN A 41 -0.42 -1.71 5.74
CA GLN A 41 0.48 -1.04 4.79
C GLN A 41 -0.26 -0.57 3.53
N ALA A 42 -1.12 -1.43 2.95
CA ALA A 42 -1.90 -1.09 1.76
C ALA A 42 -2.95 0.00 2.01
N VAL A 43 -3.61 0.02 3.18
CA VAL A 43 -4.55 1.08 3.57
C VAL A 43 -3.83 2.42 3.69
N VAL A 44 -2.66 2.46 4.34
CA VAL A 44 -1.86 3.69 4.40
C VAL A 44 -1.41 4.15 3.01
N LEU A 45 -0.99 3.21 2.15
CA LEU A 45 -0.63 3.52 0.77
C LEU A 45 -1.82 4.07 -0.02
N LEU A 46 -3.03 3.55 0.18
CA LEU A 46 -4.24 4.07 -0.46
C LEU A 46 -4.53 5.51 -0.02
N ILE A 47 -4.50 5.77 1.29
CA ILE A 47 -4.70 7.13 1.83
C ILE A 47 -3.64 8.08 1.29
N PHE A 48 -2.38 7.66 1.31
CA PHE A 48 -1.27 8.43 0.74
C PHE A 48 -1.49 8.71 -0.75
N SER A 49 -1.91 7.72 -1.54
CA SER A 49 -2.13 7.86 -2.98
C SER A 49 -3.21 8.91 -3.29
N ILE A 50 -4.28 8.94 -2.51
CA ILE A 50 -5.35 9.95 -2.65
C ILE A 50 -4.81 11.34 -2.32
N ILE A 51 -4.14 11.51 -1.18
CA ILE A 51 -3.55 12.79 -0.77
C ILE A 51 -2.53 13.27 -1.79
N TRP A 52 -1.68 12.36 -2.29
CA TRP A 52 -0.66 12.63 -3.29
C TRP A 52 -1.28 13.10 -4.61
N GLY A 53 -2.33 12.43 -5.10
CA GLY A 53 -3.04 12.83 -6.31
C GLY A 53 -3.70 14.21 -6.20
N VAL A 54 -4.32 14.50 -5.05
CA VAL A 54 -4.91 15.83 -4.78
C VAL A 54 -3.83 16.92 -4.68
N ALA A 55 -2.71 16.63 -4.02
CA ALA A 55 -1.58 17.56 -3.99
C ALA A 55 -1.05 17.83 -5.41
N LEU A 56 -0.83 16.78 -6.20
CA LEU A 56 -0.33 16.91 -7.56
C LEU A 56 -1.29 17.70 -8.47
N SER A 57 -2.60 17.57 -8.30
CA SER A 57 -3.56 18.33 -9.11
C SER A 57 -3.53 19.83 -8.79
N ILE A 58 -3.49 20.20 -7.50
CA ILE A 58 -3.45 21.60 -7.05
C ILE A 58 -2.19 22.31 -7.59
N PHE A 59 -1.01 21.69 -7.42
CA PHE A 59 0.25 22.30 -7.82
C PHE A 59 0.50 22.28 -9.34
N SER A 60 -0.09 21.33 -10.07
CA SER A 60 0.01 21.29 -11.55
C SER A 60 -0.50 22.58 -12.21
N MET A 61 -1.48 23.24 -11.59
CA MET A 61 -2.07 24.47 -12.09
C MET A 61 -1.15 25.70 -11.90
N ALA A 62 -0.17 25.61 -10.98
CA ALA A 62 0.71 26.73 -10.63
C ALA A 62 2.10 26.67 -11.29
N LEU A 63 2.57 25.49 -11.71
CA LEU A 63 3.98 25.24 -12.04
C LEU A 63 4.18 24.60 -13.43
N ILE A 64 3.67 25.25 -14.48
CA ILE A 64 3.82 24.82 -15.89
C ILE A 64 5.28 24.59 -16.29
N LEU A 65 6.23 25.35 -15.73
CA LEU A 65 7.67 25.24 -16.05
C LEU A 65 8.36 23.98 -15.48
N LEU A 66 7.73 23.28 -14.53
CA LEU A 66 8.29 22.07 -13.89
C LEU A 66 7.66 20.77 -14.40
N TRP A 67 6.95 20.83 -15.53
CA TRP A 67 6.18 19.71 -16.09
C TRP A 67 6.93 18.36 -16.18
N PRO A 68 8.20 18.30 -16.65
CA PRO A 68 8.90 17.02 -16.77
C PRO A 68 9.11 16.31 -15.43
N LEU A 69 9.40 17.09 -14.37
CA LEU A 69 9.55 16.55 -13.02
C LEU A 69 8.19 16.08 -12.47
N TRP A 70 7.12 16.77 -12.82
CA TRP A 70 5.76 16.43 -12.43
C TRP A 70 5.32 15.06 -12.95
N MET A 71 5.70 14.72 -14.18
CA MET A 71 5.40 13.41 -14.77
C MET A 71 6.03 12.27 -13.97
N LEU A 72 7.24 12.44 -13.45
CA LEU A 72 7.92 11.41 -12.65
C LEU A 72 7.26 11.19 -11.29
N LEU A 73 6.77 12.26 -10.66
CA LEU A 73 6.12 12.20 -9.34
C LEU A 73 4.80 11.40 -9.35
N ASN A 74 4.13 11.31 -10.50
CA ASN A 74 2.90 10.51 -10.63
C ASN A 74 3.15 9.01 -10.41
N TYR A 75 4.37 8.52 -10.60
CA TYR A 75 4.70 7.11 -10.43
C TYR A 75 5.08 6.72 -9.00
N VAL A 76 5.24 7.67 -8.07
CA VAL A 76 5.64 7.39 -6.69
C VAL A 76 4.71 6.38 -6.00
N PRO A 77 3.36 6.52 -6.05
CA PRO A 77 2.45 5.53 -5.47
C PRO A 77 2.60 4.14 -6.11
N LEU A 78 2.79 4.08 -7.44
CA LEU A 78 2.98 2.81 -8.16
C LEU A 78 4.26 2.10 -7.72
N ILE A 79 5.34 2.83 -7.51
CA ILE A 79 6.61 2.28 -7.00
C ILE A 79 6.38 1.67 -5.61
N LEU A 80 5.63 2.34 -4.74
CA LEU A 80 5.32 1.83 -3.40
C LEU A 80 4.41 0.58 -3.45
N VAL A 81 3.45 0.52 -4.38
CA VAL A 81 2.65 -0.70 -4.64
C VAL A 81 3.58 -1.87 -4.98
N ILE A 82 4.51 -1.67 -5.92
CA ILE A 82 5.46 -2.71 -6.34
C ILE A 82 6.33 -3.17 -5.17
N ILE A 83 6.88 -2.23 -4.39
CA ILE A 83 7.70 -2.57 -3.20
C ILE A 83 6.88 -3.39 -2.19
N GLY A 84 5.62 -3.00 -1.97
CA GLY A 84 4.70 -3.73 -1.10
C GLY A 84 4.45 -5.16 -1.56
N ILE A 85 4.15 -5.34 -2.85
CA ILE A 85 3.96 -6.66 -3.47
C ILE A 85 5.24 -7.49 -3.37
N LEU A 86 6.41 -6.91 -3.64
CA LEU A 86 7.68 -7.63 -3.53
C LEU A 86 7.94 -8.08 -2.08
N ASN A 87 7.63 -7.24 -1.09
CA ASN A 87 7.72 -7.63 0.32
C ASN A 87 6.77 -8.79 0.63
N ALA A 88 5.53 -8.76 0.11
CA ALA A 88 4.54 -9.82 0.31
C ALA A 88 4.93 -11.15 -0.38
N VAL A 89 5.35 -11.10 -1.65
CA VAL A 89 5.84 -12.29 -2.38
C VAL A 89 7.02 -12.94 -1.66
N ASN A 90 7.92 -12.13 -1.09
CA ASN A 90 9.08 -12.62 -0.34
C ASN A 90 8.78 -12.95 1.14
N SER A 91 7.52 -12.93 1.58
CA SER A 91 7.13 -13.19 2.97
C SER A 91 7.78 -12.26 4.00
N LYS A 92 8.12 -11.02 3.61
CA LYS A 92 8.79 -10.01 4.44
C LYS A 92 7.78 -8.98 4.97
N GLU A 93 7.73 -8.83 6.29
CA GLU A 93 7.00 -7.75 6.97
C GLU A 93 7.88 -6.50 7.06
N LYS A 94 8.21 -5.94 5.89
CA LYS A 94 9.02 -4.73 5.79
C LYS A 94 8.14 -3.53 5.42
N GLU A 95 8.33 -2.44 6.16
CA GLU A 95 7.57 -1.21 5.98
C GLU A 95 7.82 -0.60 4.60
N LEU A 96 6.78 0.01 4.03
CA LEU A 96 6.94 0.84 2.85
C LEU A 96 7.83 2.05 3.17
N PRO A 97 8.74 2.45 2.26
CA PRO A 97 9.53 3.65 2.44
C PRO A 97 8.66 4.88 2.70
N VAL A 98 9.13 5.76 3.60
CA VAL A 98 8.52 7.06 3.95
C VAL A 98 7.18 6.98 4.69
N ILE A 99 6.25 6.13 4.25
CA ILE A 99 4.87 6.08 4.75
C ILE A 99 4.56 4.88 5.65
N GLY A 100 5.38 3.81 5.60
CA GLY A 100 5.03 2.54 6.21
C GLY A 100 4.87 2.58 7.73
N GLY A 101 5.56 3.49 8.41
CA GLY A 101 5.44 3.66 9.87
C GLY A 101 4.05 4.11 10.33
N TYR A 102 3.26 4.77 9.46
CA TYR A 102 1.87 5.14 9.80
C TYR A 102 0.95 3.91 9.91
N ALA A 103 1.33 2.76 9.34
CA ALA A 103 0.52 1.54 9.40
C ALA A 103 0.35 1.05 10.84
N SER A 104 1.34 1.30 11.70
CA SER A 104 1.29 0.97 13.14
C SER A 104 0.17 1.71 13.89
N LYS A 105 -0.29 2.85 13.37
CA LYS A 105 -1.34 3.68 13.99
C LYS A 105 -2.76 3.17 13.70
N LEU A 106 -2.93 2.27 12.74
CA LEU A 106 -4.22 1.65 12.44
C LEU A 106 -4.54 0.61 13.50
N THR A 107 -5.69 0.73 14.17
CA THR A 107 -6.02 -0.06 15.38
C THR A 107 -6.76 -1.37 15.11
N PHE A 108 -7.16 -1.63 13.87
CA PHE A 108 -7.91 -2.85 13.51
C PHE A 108 -7.05 -4.11 13.44
#